data_AF-A0A9W9JSU7-F1
#
_entry.id   AF-A0A9W9JSU7-F1
#
_cell.length_a   1.000
_cell.length_b   1.000
_cell.length_c   1.000
_cell.angle_alpha   90.00
_cell.angle_beta   90.00
_cell.angle_gamma   90.00
#
_symmetry.space_group_name_H-M   'P 1'
#
loop_
_entity.id
_entity.type
_entity.pdbx_description
1 polymer ?
#
loop_
_entity_poly.entity_id
_entity_poly.type
_entity_poly.pdbx_seq_one_letter_code
_entity_poly.pdbx_strand_id
1 'polypeptide(L)'
;MDVKKLPAFGFFPYPAKYPSVESKELLPDDPITVNTSSSWTYCGPLLTLEACNLPSSFNTWAEATINGSILPPLFSFLLYVHDFLTKNNQSHYWLTIRASKGSDEFDTPRWHTDDLFFSPYQPPIKHARRESLFSPITNLLKSAWAGPTIKHQSPTPFSPFKPQTEHHEHPSTTPTAQIPSISPTPTNWKLTTTLLGPGTLFISPTTNHQARAIQQTTKTAARAADPDHICASVRCVGCAMAADSVRARLAVELGGHGVVQASAGECVFFRVGEDKGAVHSEPRSHGDRIFVNVVPGHEADLRALMAKWGMEYPRAWCVGLPLVIGEGEECLRDVGGEI
;
A
#
# COMPACT_ATOMS: atom_id res chain seq x y z
N MET A 1 6.57 8.66 21.17
CA MET A 1 6.20 7.29 21.60
C MET A 1 7.11 6.31 20.87
N ASP A 2 7.62 5.28 21.55
CA ASP A 2 8.47 4.25 20.92
C ASP A 2 7.58 3.22 20.23
N VAL A 3 7.69 3.12 18.90
CA VAL A 3 6.92 2.20 18.06
C VAL A 3 7.09 0.74 18.48
N LYS A 4 8.22 0.34 19.06
CA LYS A 4 8.44 -1.05 19.50
C LYS A 4 7.52 -1.45 20.66
N LYS A 5 7.04 -0.47 21.42
CA LYS A 5 6.15 -0.66 22.58
C LYS A 5 4.68 -0.48 22.23
N LEU A 6 4.37 -0.06 21.00
CA LEU A 6 3.00 0.15 20.57
C LEU A 6 2.29 -1.16 20.25
N PRO A 7 0.97 -1.24 20.47
CA PRO A 7 0.14 -2.37 20.06
C PRO A 7 0.14 -2.55 18.53
N ALA A 8 -0.51 -3.60 18.04
CA ALA A 8 -0.70 -3.81 16.60
C ALA A 8 -1.43 -2.63 15.94
N PHE A 9 -2.38 -2.02 16.66
CA PHE A 9 -2.91 -0.70 16.32
C PHE A 9 -3.45 0.02 17.55
N GLY A 10 -3.59 1.34 17.45
CA GLY A 10 -4.17 2.17 18.51
C GLY A 10 -4.54 3.57 18.01
N PHE A 11 -5.41 4.22 18.77
CA PHE A 11 -5.85 5.60 18.55
C PHE A 11 -5.05 6.53 19.43
N PHE A 12 -4.58 7.63 18.83
CA PHE A 12 -3.74 8.60 19.52
C PHE A 12 -4.29 10.01 19.23
N PRO A 13 -4.66 10.77 20.28
CA PRO A 13 -5.02 12.16 20.08
C PRO A 13 -3.78 12.92 19.63
N TYR A 14 -3.96 13.83 18.68
CA TYR A 14 -2.96 14.84 18.38
C TYR A 14 -3.54 16.21 18.75
N PRO A 15 -2.77 17.07 19.42
CA PRO A 15 -3.25 18.39 19.77
C PRO A 15 -3.52 19.19 18.51
N ALA A 16 -4.75 19.67 18.34
CA ALA A 16 -5.03 20.77 17.43
C ALA A 16 -4.30 22.00 17.99
N LYS A 17 -3.07 22.25 17.51
CA LYS A 17 -2.22 23.33 18.02
C LYS A 17 -2.50 24.69 17.39
N TYR A 18 -3.51 24.81 16.53
CA TYR A 18 -3.97 26.12 16.08
C TYR A 18 -5.05 26.66 17.02
N PRO A 19 -4.96 27.95 17.40
CA PRO A 19 -5.60 28.46 18.60
C PRO A 19 -7.11 28.46 18.41
N SER A 20 -7.80 27.63 19.20
CA SER A 20 -9.10 28.01 19.67
C SER A 20 -8.94 29.30 20.48
N VAL A 21 -9.50 30.40 19.97
CA VAL A 21 -9.89 31.59 20.74
C VAL A 21 -8.73 32.48 21.25
N GLU A 22 -8.09 33.26 20.36
CA GLU A 22 -7.68 34.63 20.73
C GLU A 22 -7.37 35.56 19.54
N SER A 23 -7.12 35.03 18.34
CA SER A 23 -7.04 35.82 17.10
C SER A 23 -8.37 35.79 16.34
N LYS A 24 -9.34 36.58 16.83
CA LYS A 24 -10.49 37.04 16.03
C LYS A 24 -10.02 38.05 14.98
N GLU A 25 -9.32 37.60 13.95
CA GLU A 25 -9.16 38.40 12.73
C GLU A 25 -9.45 37.54 11.49
N LEU A 26 -10.72 37.59 11.09
CA LEU A 26 -11.18 37.79 9.71
C LEU A 26 -10.62 36.87 8.62
N LEU A 27 -10.86 35.57 8.74
CA LEU A 27 -11.20 34.78 7.56
C LEU A 27 -12.63 34.24 7.77
N PRO A 28 -13.51 34.31 6.75
CA PRO A 28 -14.73 33.51 6.83
C PRO A 28 -14.29 32.06 7.04
N ASP A 29 -14.79 31.43 8.10
CA ASP A 29 -14.72 29.98 8.31
C ASP A 29 -15.59 29.33 7.22
N ASP A 30 -15.16 29.44 5.97
CA ASP A 30 -15.82 28.77 4.87
C ASP A 30 -15.73 27.27 5.17
N PRO A 31 -16.88 26.57 5.27
CA PRO A 31 -16.88 25.17 5.62
C PRO A 31 -16.06 24.41 4.57
N ILE A 32 -15.14 23.57 5.07
CA ILE A 32 -14.33 22.73 4.19
C ILE A 32 -15.27 21.80 3.41
N THR A 33 -15.27 21.94 2.09
CA THR A 33 -16.04 21.07 1.18
C THR A 33 -15.15 20.59 0.04
N VAL A 34 -15.52 19.48 -0.57
CA VAL A 34 -14.78 18.86 -1.68
C VAL A 34 -15.49 19.20 -2.99
N ASN A 35 -14.75 19.76 -3.95
CA ASN A 35 -15.21 20.07 -5.30
C ASN A 35 -15.17 18.84 -6.20
N THR A 36 -14.07 18.08 -6.14
CA THR A 36 -13.85 16.88 -6.95
C THR A 36 -13.15 15.79 -6.14
N SER A 37 -13.42 14.54 -6.46
CA SER A 37 -12.70 13.41 -5.87
C SER A 37 -11.31 13.32 -6.50
N SER A 38 -10.27 13.56 -5.72
CA SER A 38 -8.88 13.55 -6.19
C SER A 38 -7.93 13.25 -5.03
N SER A 39 -6.65 13.08 -5.33
CA SER A 39 -5.64 12.89 -4.31
C SER A 39 -4.36 13.62 -4.63
N TRP A 40 -3.65 14.04 -3.58
CA TRP A 40 -2.29 14.52 -3.65
C TRP A 40 -1.38 13.61 -2.85
N THR A 41 -0.20 13.33 -3.38
CA THR A 41 0.79 12.47 -2.76
C THR A 41 2.15 13.12 -2.80
N TYR A 42 2.91 12.93 -1.72
CA TYR A 42 4.29 13.33 -1.59
C TYR A 42 5.12 12.17 -1.05
N CYS A 43 6.26 11.89 -1.68
CA CYS A 43 7.25 10.93 -1.22
C CYS A 43 8.60 11.64 -1.11
N GLY A 44 9.14 11.75 0.11
CA GLY A 44 10.36 12.51 0.37
C GLY A 44 10.61 12.83 1.85
N PRO A 45 11.53 13.78 2.13
CA PRO A 45 11.80 14.28 3.49
C PRO A 45 10.56 14.88 4.15
N LEU A 46 10.52 14.94 5.48
CA LEU A 46 9.45 15.64 6.21
C LEU A 46 9.27 17.07 5.66
N LEU A 47 8.02 17.46 5.41
CA LEU A 47 7.72 18.78 4.84
C LEU A 47 8.02 19.89 5.85
N THR A 48 8.43 21.05 5.37
CA THR A 48 8.41 22.26 6.20
C THR A 48 6.97 22.71 6.39
N LEU A 49 6.54 22.95 7.63
CA LEU A 49 5.16 23.28 7.97
C LEU A 49 4.89 24.79 7.85
N GLU A 50 5.16 25.31 6.66
CA GLU A 50 4.89 26.69 6.24
C GLU A 50 4.20 26.64 4.88
N ALA A 51 3.08 27.36 4.73
CA ALA A 51 2.26 27.27 3.53
C ALA A 51 3.02 27.59 2.23
N CYS A 52 3.92 28.58 2.28
CA CYS A 52 4.76 28.98 1.15
C CYS A 52 5.82 27.94 0.74
N ASN A 53 6.11 26.96 1.62
CA ASN A 53 7.12 25.92 1.38
C ASN A 53 6.52 24.58 0.97
N LEU A 54 5.18 24.47 0.88
CA LEU A 54 4.54 23.28 0.35
C LEU A 54 4.83 23.14 -1.16
N PRO A 55 4.95 21.92 -1.70
CA PRO A 55 5.14 21.72 -3.13
C PRO A 55 4.04 22.42 -3.94
N SER A 56 4.38 23.06 -5.06
CA SER A 56 3.41 23.78 -5.90
C SER A 56 2.22 22.89 -6.30
N SER A 57 2.48 21.60 -6.56
CA SER A 57 1.43 20.62 -6.88
C SER A 57 0.42 20.41 -5.74
N PHE A 58 0.77 20.67 -4.48
CA PHE A 58 -0.19 20.69 -3.38
C PHE A 58 -1.15 21.86 -3.52
N ASN A 59 -0.63 23.06 -3.81
CA ASN A 59 -1.44 24.27 -3.95
C ASN A 59 -2.40 24.14 -5.14
N THR A 60 -1.89 23.69 -6.30
CA THR A 60 -2.71 23.40 -7.48
C THR A 60 -3.79 22.36 -7.17
N TRP A 61 -3.45 21.29 -6.45
CA TRP A 61 -4.41 20.28 -6.06
C TRP A 61 -5.46 20.83 -5.08
N ALA A 62 -5.05 21.55 -4.04
CA ALA A 62 -5.93 22.08 -3.02
C ALA A 62 -6.93 23.07 -3.62
N GLU A 63 -6.47 24.00 -4.44
CA GLU A 63 -7.31 24.98 -5.14
C GLU A 63 -8.35 24.30 -6.05
N ALA A 64 -7.95 23.27 -6.80
CA ALA A 64 -8.87 22.55 -7.68
C ALA A 64 -9.84 21.61 -6.94
N THR A 65 -9.49 21.18 -5.73
CA THR A 65 -10.16 20.06 -5.05
C THR A 65 -11.01 20.48 -3.86
N ILE A 66 -10.64 21.54 -3.16
CA ILE A 66 -11.17 21.87 -1.83
C ILE A 66 -11.62 23.33 -1.79
N ASN A 67 -12.81 23.59 -1.24
CA ASN A 67 -13.16 24.93 -0.77
C ASN A 67 -12.84 25.06 0.72
N GLY A 68 -12.45 26.26 1.15
CA GLY A 68 -11.91 26.48 2.49
C GLY A 68 -10.46 26.00 2.62
N SER A 69 -9.92 26.02 3.85
CA SER A 69 -8.52 25.67 4.10
C SER A 69 -8.39 24.41 4.95
N ILE A 70 -7.72 23.39 4.42
CA ILE A 70 -7.30 22.22 5.20
C ILE A 70 -5.95 22.42 5.90
N LEU A 71 -5.26 23.55 5.67
CA LEU A 71 -3.92 23.76 6.23
C LEU A 71 -3.88 23.70 7.77
N PRO A 72 -4.79 24.37 8.52
CA PRO A 72 -4.75 24.31 9.97
C PRO A 72 -4.90 22.87 10.55
N PRO A 73 -5.91 22.06 10.15
CA PRO A 73 -6.02 20.70 10.65
C PRO A 73 -4.92 19.78 10.09
N LEU A 74 -4.49 19.96 8.83
CA LEU A 74 -3.38 19.20 8.25
C LEU A 74 -2.07 19.46 8.99
N PHE A 75 -1.72 20.72 9.25
CA PHE A 75 -0.47 21.07 9.95
C PHE A 75 -0.49 20.62 11.40
N SER A 76 -1.65 20.67 12.08
CA SER A 76 -1.80 20.09 13.42
C SER A 76 -1.46 18.59 13.42
N PHE A 77 -1.99 17.85 12.44
CA PHE A 77 -1.66 16.42 12.29
C PHE A 77 -0.19 16.20 11.92
N LEU A 78 0.35 16.94 10.93
CA LEU A 78 1.74 16.78 10.48
C LEU A 78 2.74 17.16 11.57
N LEU A 79 2.46 18.15 12.42
CA LEU A 79 3.28 18.46 13.61
C LEU A 79 3.41 17.24 14.52
N TYR A 80 2.29 16.57 14.80
CA TYR A 80 2.30 15.33 15.58
C TYR A 80 3.06 14.21 14.87
N VAL A 81 2.81 14.03 13.56
CA VAL A 81 3.52 13.02 12.75
C VAL A 81 5.03 13.28 12.78
N HIS A 82 5.49 14.51 12.59
CA HIS A 82 6.92 14.82 12.58
C HIS A 82 7.58 14.50 13.93
N ASP A 83 6.95 14.87 15.04
CA ASP A 83 7.43 14.50 16.39
C ASP A 83 7.47 12.97 16.57
N PHE A 84 6.41 12.28 16.14
CA PHE A 84 6.32 10.82 16.23
C PHE A 84 7.40 10.13 15.38
N LEU A 85 7.59 10.56 14.13
CA LEU A 85 8.58 10.00 13.20
C LEU A 85 10.01 10.26 13.68
N THR A 86 10.32 11.49 14.10
CA THR A 86 11.64 11.85 14.61
C THR A 86 12.02 11.01 15.83
N LYS A 87 11.08 10.80 16.76
CA LYS A 87 11.29 9.92 17.94
C LYS A 87 11.52 8.45 17.59
N ASN A 88 11.20 8.04 16.36
CA ASN A 88 11.40 6.69 15.85
C ASN A 88 12.47 6.62 14.73
N ASN A 89 13.36 7.62 14.70
CA ASN A 89 14.46 7.72 13.74
C ASN A 89 14.01 7.70 12.27
N GLN A 90 12.85 8.30 11.99
CA GLN A 90 12.32 8.47 10.65
C GLN A 90 12.31 9.96 10.28
N SER A 91 12.86 10.28 9.12
CA SER A 91 12.93 11.65 8.57
C SER A 91 12.31 11.75 7.17
N HIS A 92 11.71 10.67 6.68
CA HIS A 92 11.10 10.59 5.37
C HIS A 92 9.77 9.83 5.45
N TYR A 93 8.87 10.15 4.53
CA TYR A 93 7.58 9.50 4.43
C TYR A 93 7.02 9.47 3.01
N TRP A 94 6.00 8.67 2.85
CA TRP A 94 5.01 8.78 1.79
C TRP A 94 3.72 9.28 2.43
N LEU A 95 3.38 10.53 2.14
CA LEU A 95 2.17 11.21 2.58
C LEU A 95 1.15 11.21 1.44
N THR A 96 -0.08 10.76 1.71
CA THR A 96 -1.19 10.84 0.76
C THR A 96 -2.36 11.54 1.43
N ILE A 97 -2.94 12.52 0.72
CA ILE A 97 -4.19 13.18 1.07
C ILE A 97 -5.20 12.83 -0.01
N ARG A 98 -6.32 12.23 0.38
CA ARG A 98 -7.40 11.84 -0.52
C ARG A 98 -8.66 12.62 -0.15
N ALA A 99 -9.14 13.43 -1.09
CA ALA A 99 -10.44 14.07 -1.01
C ALA A 99 -11.44 13.27 -1.83
N SER A 100 -12.63 13.06 -1.30
CA SER A 100 -13.68 12.28 -1.96
C SER A 100 -15.03 12.93 -1.75
N LYS A 101 -15.80 13.04 -2.84
CA LYS A 101 -17.24 13.32 -2.76
C LYS A 101 -17.97 12.13 -2.15
N GLY A 102 -19.17 12.40 -1.65
CA GLY A 102 -20.09 11.36 -1.21
C GLY A 102 -20.36 10.33 -2.31
N SER A 103 -20.34 9.04 -1.94
CA SER A 103 -20.69 7.92 -2.82
C SER A 103 -21.34 6.77 -2.05
N ASP A 104 -21.94 5.84 -2.78
CA ASP A 104 -22.46 4.56 -2.30
C ASP A 104 -21.43 3.42 -2.43
N GLU A 105 -20.25 3.71 -3.00
CA GLU A 105 -19.21 2.75 -3.31
C GLU A 105 -18.76 1.93 -2.07
N PHE A 106 -18.88 2.52 -0.89
CA PHE A 106 -18.45 1.98 0.40
C PHE A 106 -19.62 1.58 1.33
N ASP A 107 -20.83 1.44 0.79
CA ASP A 107 -22.00 0.98 1.56
C ASP A 107 -21.82 -0.46 2.06
N THR A 108 -21.12 -1.26 1.26
CA THR A 108 -20.58 -2.55 1.64
C THR A 108 -19.13 -2.38 2.10
N PRO A 109 -18.79 -2.74 3.35
CA PRO A 109 -17.43 -2.58 3.85
C PRO A 109 -16.44 -3.46 3.06
N ARG A 110 -15.28 -2.90 2.77
CA ARG A 110 -14.19 -3.54 2.02
C ARG A 110 -13.08 -3.91 2.97
N TRP A 111 -13.37 -4.87 3.85
CA TRP A 111 -12.42 -5.32 4.86
C TRP A 111 -11.13 -5.86 4.24
N HIS A 112 -10.00 -5.22 4.55
CA HIS A 112 -8.69 -5.62 4.07
C HIS A 112 -7.61 -5.37 5.13
N THR A 113 -6.44 -5.98 4.93
CA THR A 113 -5.19 -5.53 5.54
C THR A 113 -4.32 -4.96 4.43
N ASP A 114 -3.55 -3.93 4.73
CA ASP A 114 -2.50 -3.48 3.83
C ASP A 114 -1.39 -4.54 3.73
N ASP A 115 -0.78 -4.65 2.56
CA ASP A 115 0.43 -5.46 2.38
C ASP A 115 1.64 -4.81 3.08
N LEU A 116 2.71 -5.59 3.25
CA LEU A 116 3.99 -5.02 3.66
C LEU A 116 4.50 -4.09 2.56
N PHE A 117 5.02 -2.94 2.95
CA PHE A 117 5.71 -2.03 2.02
C PHE A 117 7.11 -2.54 1.70
N PHE A 118 7.79 -3.02 2.75
CA PHE A 118 9.18 -3.42 2.67
C PHE A 118 9.37 -4.82 3.27
N SER A 119 10.07 -5.68 2.53
CA SER A 119 10.54 -6.95 3.06
C SER A 119 11.83 -6.73 3.86
N PRO A 120 12.06 -7.48 4.94
CA PRO A 120 13.35 -7.43 5.64
C PRO A 120 14.49 -7.75 4.68
N TYR A 121 15.65 -7.13 4.90
CA TYR A 121 16.86 -7.49 4.16
C TYR A 121 17.13 -8.99 4.27
N GLN A 122 17.06 -9.72 3.15
CA GLN A 122 17.60 -11.07 3.07
C GLN A 122 19.04 -10.96 2.56
N PRO A 123 20.07 -11.29 3.38
CA PRO A 123 21.42 -11.38 2.85
C PRO A 123 21.44 -12.41 1.72
N PRO A 124 22.21 -12.17 0.64
CA PRO A 124 22.32 -13.13 -0.44
C PRO A 124 22.73 -14.47 0.15
N ILE A 125 21.87 -15.48 -0.05
CA ILE A 125 22.18 -16.85 0.31
C ILE A 125 23.46 -17.18 -0.46
N LYS A 126 24.57 -17.33 0.26
CA LYS A 126 25.77 -17.94 -0.30
C LYS A 126 25.38 -19.37 -0.64
N HIS A 127 24.87 -19.61 -1.84
CA HIS A 127 24.91 -20.95 -2.39
C HIS A 127 26.38 -21.33 -2.40
N ALA A 128 26.77 -22.18 -1.45
CA ALA A 128 28.03 -22.87 -1.52
C ALA A 128 28.08 -23.46 -2.92
N ARG A 129 29.03 -22.96 -3.71
CA ARG A 129 29.31 -23.39 -5.06
C ARG A 129 29.64 -24.88 -4.94
N ARG A 130 28.63 -25.75 -5.09
CA ARG A 130 28.86 -27.17 -5.26
C ARG A 130 29.58 -27.25 -6.59
N GLU A 131 30.88 -27.52 -6.50
CA GLU A 131 31.76 -27.71 -7.64
C GLU A 131 31.11 -28.72 -8.57
N SER A 132 30.53 -28.21 -9.65
CA SER A 132 30.13 -29.01 -10.79
C SER A 132 31.42 -29.52 -11.42
N LEU A 133 31.69 -30.80 -11.23
CA LEU A 133 32.70 -31.59 -11.94
C LEU A 133 32.36 -31.65 -13.44
N PHE A 134 32.53 -30.55 -14.18
CA PHE A 134 32.75 -30.60 -15.63
C PHE A 134 33.59 -29.39 -16.06
N SER A 135 34.83 -29.68 -16.45
CA SER A 135 35.78 -28.76 -17.07
C SER A 135 35.32 -28.27 -18.45
N PRO A 136 35.90 -27.15 -18.95
CA PRO A 136 35.31 -26.33 -20.00
C PRO A 136 35.67 -26.84 -21.40
N ILE A 137 34.74 -26.71 -22.35
CA ILE A 137 35.06 -26.70 -23.78
C ILE A 137 34.69 -25.33 -24.34
N THR A 138 35.73 -24.69 -24.86
CA THR A 138 35.74 -23.44 -25.59
C THR A 138 34.89 -23.45 -26.86
N ASN A 139 34.38 -22.27 -27.21
CA ASN A 139 33.71 -21.89 -28.46
C ASN A 139 34.23 -22.60 -29.73
N LEU A 140 33.32 -23.00 -30.63
CA LEU A 140 33.47 -22.72 -32.06
C LEU A 140 32.13 -22.79 -32.82
N LEU A 141 32.04 -21.92 -33.82
CA LEU A 141 30.96 -21.61 -34.74
C LEU A 141 30.41 -22.79 -35.59
N LYS A 142 29.24 -22.49 -36.20
CA LYS A 142 28.73 -22.87 -37.54
C LYS A 142 27.69 -24.00 -37.67
N SER A 143 26.50 -23.54 -38.06
CA SER A 143 25.72 -23.92 -39.24
C SER A 143 24.97 -25.26 -39.32
N ALA A 144 23.69 -25.07 -39.63
CA ALA A 144 22.91 -25.74 -40.67
C ALA A 144 22.25 -27.10 -40.37
N TRP A 145 20.99 -27.13 -40.80
CA TRP A 145 20.05 -28.22 -40.77
C TRP A 145 20.46 -29.42 -41.65
N ALA A 146 20.14 -30.63 -41.18
CA ALA A 146 19.69 -31.75 -42.00
C ALA A 146 18.98 -32.78 -41.10
N GLY A 147 17.85 -33.31 -41.55
CA GLY A 147 17.00 -34.26 -40.83
C GLY A 147 17.51 -35.72 -40.85
N PRO A 148 16.61 -36.71 -40.95
CA PRO A 148 16.16 -37.49 -39.80
C PRO A 148 16.56 -38.98 -39.89
N THR A 149 16.73 -39.67 -38.75
CA THR A 149 16.74 -41.16 -38.75
C THR A 149 16.15 -41.74 -37.47
N ILE A 150 15.14 -42.59 -37.68
CA ILE A 150 14.44 -43.48 -36.75
C ILE A 150 15.36 -44.65 -36.34
N LYS A 151 15.40 -45.04 -35.06
CA LYS A 151 15.50 -46.46 -34.65
C LYS A 151 14.79 -46.75 -33.32
N HIS A 152 13.93 -47.75 -33.40
CA HIS A 152 13.28 -48.50 -32.32
C HIS A 152 14.27 -49.13 -31.34
N GLN A 153 13.89 -49.20 -30.05
CA GLN A 153 13.99 -50.42 -29.23
C GLN A 153 13.10 -50.31 -27.98
N SER A 154 12.44 -51.42 -27.66
CA SER A 154 11.48 -51.68 -26.57
C SER A 154 11.91 -52.98 -25.86
N PRO A 155 11.23 -53.50 -24.82
CA PRO A 155 10.91 -52.95 -23.50
C PRO A 155 11.36 -53.91 -22.35
N THR A 156 10.94 -53.61 -21.10
CA THR A 156 10.82 -54.45 -19.87
C THR A 156 11.94 -54.41 -18.80
N PRO A 157 11.67 -54.75 -17.51
CA PRO A 157 10.38 -54.88 -16.79
C PRO A 157 10.27 -54.03 -15.49
N PHE A 158 9.04 -53.89 -15.02
CA PHE A 158 8.64 -53.38 -13.70
C PHE A 158 9.26 -54.18 -12.54
N SER A 159 9.62 -53.47 -11.46
CA SER A 159 9.52 -54.01 -10.09
C SER A 159 9.28 -52.86 -9.10
N PRO A 160 8.48 -53.06 -8.03
CA PRO A 160 7.83 -51.98 -7.30
C PRO A 160 8.68 -51.52 -6.12
N PHE A 161 8.93 -50.21 -6.01
CA PHE A 161 9.49 -49.62 -4.80
C PHE A 161 8.53 -48.60 -4.19
N LYS A 162 8.37 -48.75 -2.87
CA LYS A 162 7.46 -48.06 -1.95
C LYS A 162 7.58 -46.54 -2.03
N PRO A 163 6.49 -45.78 -1.80
CA PRO A 163 6.54 -44.33 -1.78
C PRO A 163 7.30 -43.86 -0.53
N GLN A 164 8.49 -43.29 -0.73
CA GLN A 164 9.09 -42.39 0.24
C GLN A 164 8.43 -41.02 0.05
N THR A 165 7.77 -40.56 1.10
CA THR A 165 7.32 -39.18 1.27
C THR A 165 8.53 -38.26 1.32
N GLU A 166 8.96 -37.78 0.15
CA GLU A 166 9.78 -36.58 0.06
C GLU A 166 8.86 -35.37 0.09
N HIS A 167 8.96 -34.60 1.17
CA HIS A 167 8.43 -33.24 1.24
C HIS A 167 9.20 -32.39 0.21
N HIS A 168 8.65 -32.28 -0.99
CA HIS A 168 9.01 -31.20 -1.90
C HIS A 168 8.52 -29.89 -1.27
N GLU A 169 9.43 -29.18 -0.61
CA GLU A 169 9.29 -27.74 -0.42
C GLU A 169 9.18 -27.12 -1.81
N HIS A 170 7.95 -26.78 -2.20
CA HIS A 170 7.72 -25.92 -3.35
C HIS A 170 8.40 -24.58 -3.07
N PRO A 171 9.25 -24.06 -3.98
CA PRO A 171 9.72 -22.69 -3.87
C PRO A 171 8.50 -21.78 -3.95
N SER A 172 8.29 -20.99 -2.90
CA SER A 172 7.32 -19.90 -2.84
C SER A 172 7.71 -18.84 -3.88
N THR A 173 7.35 -19.06 -5.15
CA THR A 173 7.32 -18.01 -6.17
C THR A 173 5.97 -17.32 -6.12
N THR A 174 5.79 -16.47 -5.11
CA THR A 174 4.87 -15.32 -5.24
C THR A 174 5.74 -14.15 -5.67
N PRO A 175 5.43 -13.41 -6.75
CA PRO A 175 6.13 -12.16 -7.04
C PRO A 175 5.77 -11.18 -5.93
N THR A 176 6.60 -11.11 -4.90
CA THR A 176 6.32 -10.23 -3.79
C THR A 176 6.45 -8.79 -4.28
N ALA A 177 5.35 -8.04 -4.29
CA ALA A 177 5.33 -6.63 -4.65
C ALA A 177 6.14 -5.72 -3.69
N GLN A 178 6.76 -6.30 -2.66
CA GLN A 178 7.55 -5.64 -1.63
C GLN A 178 8.91 -5.17 -2.14
N ILE A 179 9.40 -4.07 -1.57
CA ILE A 179 10.76 -3.60 -1.79
C ILE A 179 11.68 -4.19 -0.72
N PRO A 180 12.79 -4.86 -1.07
CA PRO A 180 13.79 -5.26 -0.09
C PRO A 180 14.29 -4.02 0.66
N SER A 181 14.03 -3.98 1.97
CA SER A 181 14.53 -2.90 2.82
C SER A 181 16.02 -3.08 3.05
N ILE A 182 16.74 -1.97 3.15
CA ILE A 182 18.12 -1.97 3.66
C ILE A 182 18.17 -2.12 5.18
N SER A 183 17.04 -1.97 5.86
CA SER A 183 16.92 -2.11 7.31
C SER A 183 16.53 -3.54 7.70
N PRO A 184 17.12 -4.11 8.76
CA PRO A 184 16.67 -5.38 9.32
C PRO A 184 15.28 -5.25 9.97
N THR A 185 14.85 -4.03 10.28
CA THR A 185 13.52 -3.73 10.84
C THR A 185 12.82 -2.68 9.98
N PRO A 186 12.25 -3.08 8.82
CA PRO A 186 11.51 -2.17 7.96
C PRO A 186 10.32 -1.51 8.67
N THR A 187 9.99 -0.31 8.22
CA THR A 187 8.84 0.47 8.70
C THR A 187 7.53 -0.07 8.13
N ASN A 188 7.07 -1.22 8.64
CA ASN A 188 5.79 -1.83 8.27
C ASN A 188 4.66 -1.39 9.22
N TRP A 189 4.36 -0.10 9.20
CA TRP A 189 3.26 0.52 9.93
C TRP A 189 2.85 1.85 9.30
N LYS A 190 1.67 2.37 9.64
CA LYS A 190 1.08 3.59 9.13
C LYS A 190 0.58 4.49 10.24
N LEU A 191 0.46 5.78 9.93
CA LEU A 191 -0.35 6.75 10.67
C LEU A 191 -1.43 7.28 9.73
N THR A 192 -2.68 7.32 10.19
CA THR A 192 -3.79 7.86 9.39
C THR A 192 -4.70 8.75 10.22
N THR A 193 -5.31 9.75 9.60
CA THR A 193 -6.38 10.56 10.22
C THR A 193 -7.41 10.96 9.16
N THR A 194 -8.50 11.58 9.59
CA THR A 194 -9.53 12.14 8.71
C THR A 194 -9.77 13.57 9.14
N LEU A 195 -9.56 14.52 8.21
CA LEU A 195 -9.72 15.96 8.46
C LEU A 195 -11.17 16.41 8.25
N LEU A 196 -11.89 15.72 7.37
CA LEU A 196 -13.31 15.95 7.07
C LEU A 196 -13.99 14.60 6.85
N GLY A 197 -15.21 14.45 7.37
CA GLY A 197 -16.01 13.23 7.21
C GLY A 197 -15.64 12.09 8.17
N PRO A 198 -16.18 10.89 7.95
CA PRO A 198 -16.02 9.76 8.87
C PRO A 198 -14.61 9.14 8.81
N GLY A 199 -14.11 8.70 9.98
CA GLY A 199 -12.82 8.01 10.11
C GLY A 199 -12.81 6.61 9.47
N THR A 200 -11.64 6.07 9.19
CA THR A 200 -11.49 4.67 8.73
C THR A 200 -12.04 3.69 9.77
N LEU A 201 -12.80 2.69 9.33
CA LEU A 201 -13.33 1.62 10.18
C LEU A 201 -12.21 0.61 10.46
N PHE A 202 -12.02 0.23 11.72
CA PHE A 202 -11.11 -0.85 12.11
C PHE A 202 -11.89 -1.91 12.87
N ILE A 203 -11.58 -3.18 12.64
CA ILE A 203 -12.07 -4.26 13.51
C ILE A 203 -11.43 -4.10 14.89
N SER A 204 -12.24 -4.25 15.95
CA SER A 204 -11.81 -4.09 17.35
C SER A 204 -10.48 -4.80 17.66
N PRO A 205 -9.58 -4.21 18.48
CA PRO A 205 -8.31 -4.85 18.85
C PRO A 205 -8.47 -6.26 19.43
N THR A 206 -9.57 -6.50 20.14
CA THR A 206 -9.87 -7.78 20.80
C THR A 206 -10.12 -8.91 19.79
N THR A 207 -10.72 -8.61 18.65
CA THR A 207 -11.17 -9.59 17.64
C THR A 207 -10.36 -9.50 16.33
N ASN A 208 -9.47 -8.52 16.19
CA ASN A 208 -8.69 -8.29 14.96
C ASN A 208 -7.87 -9.53 14.52
N HIS A 209 -7.35 -10.33 15.46
CA HIS A 209 -6.62 -11.55 15.12
C HIS A 209 -7.51 -12.63 14.47
N GLN A 210 -8.76 -12.76 14.94
CA GLN A 210 -9.76 -13.65 14.32
C GLN A 210 -10.16 -13.13 12.95
N ALA A 211 -10.34 -11.81 12.81
CA ALA A 211 -10.67 -11.19 11.54
C ALA A 211 -9.59 -11.41 10.48
N ARG A 212 -8.31 -11.38 10.86
CA ARG A 212 -7.20 -11.74 9.95
C ARG A 212 -7.26 -13.21 9.53
N ALA A 213 -7.51 -14.13 10.46
CA ALA A 213 -7.65 -15.54 10.14
C ALA A 213 -8.80 -15.78 9.14
N ILE A 214 -9.96 -15.16 9.39
CA ILE A 214 -11.12 -15.18 8.48
C ILE A 214 -10.75 -14.63 7.10
N GLN A 215 -10.06 -13.50 7.05
CA GLN A 215 -9.60 -12.90 5.80
C GLN A 215 -8.67 -13.83 5.03
N GLN A 216 -7.70 -14.44 5.69
CA GLN A 216 -6.75 -15.35 5.05
C GLN A 216 -7.43 -16.61 4.53
N THR A 217 -8.29 -17.22 5.35
CA THR A 217 -9.06 -18.42 4.95
C THR A 217 -9.97 -18.11 3.77
N THR A 218 -10.63 -16.95 3.77
CA THR A 218 -11.51 -16.53 2.67
C THR A 218 -10.73 -16.30 1.37
N LYS A 219 -9.62 -15.55 1.43
CA LYS A 219 -8.73 -15.33 0.26
C LYS A 219 -8.17 -16.65 -0.28
N THR A 220 -7.74 -17.55 0.62
CA THR A 220 -7.21 -18.86 0.26
C THR A 220 -8.28 -19.75 -0.38
N ALA A 221 -9.49 -19.78 0.18
CA ALA A 221 -10.61 -20.53 -0.40
C ALA A 221 -10.99 -20.01 -1.79
N ALA A 222 -11.00 -18.68 -1.99
CA ALA A 222 -11.26 -18.09 -3.29
C ALA A 222 -10.20 -18.47 -4.34
N ARG A 223 -8.92 -18.47 -3.97
CA ARG A 223 -7.82 -18.93 -4.83
C ARG A 223 -7.92 -20.43 -5.14
N ALA A 224 -8.27 -21.25 -4.15
CA ALA A 224 -8.40 -22.69 -4.30
C ALA A 224 -9.61 -23.11 -5.17
N ALA A 225 -10.61 -22.25 -5.31
CA ALA A 225 -11.78 -22.51 -6.14
C ALA A 225 -11.47 -22.45 -7.66
N ASP A 226 -10.38 -21.80 -8.05
CA ASP A 226 -9.95 -21.69 -9.46
C ASP A 226 -8.40 -21.79 -9.56
N PRO A 227 -7.83 -22.99 -9.34
CA PRO A 227 -6.38 -23.18 -9.23
C PRO A 227 -5.63 -22.96 -10.54
N ASP A 228 -6.32 -23.04 -11.69
CA ASP A 228 -5.75 -22.91 -13.02
C ASP A 228 -5.85 -21.46 -13.56
N HIS A 229 -6.37 -20.52 -12.77
CA HIS A 229 -6.50 -19.13 -13.17
C HIS A 229 -5.14 -18.41 -13.26
N ILE A 230 -4.56 -18.40 -14.45
CA ILE A 230 -3.36 -17.62 -14.75
C ILE A 230 -3.79 -16.23 -15.21
N CYS A 231 -3.61 -15.23 -14.34
CA CYS A 231 -3.92 -13.85 -14.66
C CYS A 231 -2.67 -12.98 -14.70
N ALA A 232 -2.30 -12.52 -15.90
CA ALA A 232 -1.29 -11.48 -16.09
C ALA A 232 -1.89 -10.06 -16.18
N SER A 233 -3.21 -9.94 -16.30
CA SER A 233 -3.89 -8.67 -16.52
C SER A 233 -4.56 -8.14 -15.25
N VAL A 234 -4.19 -6.92 -14.86
CA VAL A 234 -4.86 -6.18 -13.77
C VAL A 234 -6.34 -5.90 -14.04
N ARG A 235 -6.83 -6.09 -15.28
CA ARG A 235 -8.22 -5.88 -15.70
C ARG A 235 -9.00 -7.18 -15.92
N CYS A 236 -8.50 -8.31 -15.45
CA CYS A 236 -9.20 -9.59 -15.63
C CYS A 236 -10.54 -9.60 -14.89
N VAL A 237 -11.62 -9.82 -15.64
CA VAL A 237 -12.99 -9.89 -15.10
C VAL A 237 -13.11 -11.00 -14.06
N GLY A 238 -12.47 -12.16 -14.26
CA GLY A 238 -12.45 -13.25 -13.29
C GLY A 238 -11.83 -12.84 -11.95
N CYS A 239 -10.67 -12.17 -11.98
CA CYS A 239 -10.05 -11.62 -10.78
C CYS A 239 -10.90 -10.55 -10.10
N ALA A 240 -11.57 -9.70 -10.87
CA ALA A 240 -12.48 -8.69 -10.33
C ALA A 240 -13.68 -9.33 -9.62
N MET A 241 -14.35 -10.31 -10.27
CA MET A 241 -15.45 -11.05 -9.68
C MET A 241 -15.04 -11.86 -8.45
N ALA A 242 -13.87 -12.49 -8.48
CA ALA A 242 -13.33 -13.21 -7.32
C ALA A 242 -13.06 -12.24 -6.16
N ALA A 243 -12.48 -11.07 -6.43
CA ALA A 243 -12.28 -10.03 -5.43
C ALA A 243 -13.62 -9.52 -4.86
N ASP A 244 -14.65 -9.33 -5.68
CA ASP A 244 -15.99 -8.93 -5.24
C ASP A 244 -16.67 -10.01 -4.40
N SER A 245 -16.54 -11.28 -4.77
CA SER A 245 -17.04 -12.40 -3.97
C SER A 245 -16.36 -12.48 -2.61
N VAL A 246 -15.03 -12.31 -2.56
CA VAL A 246 -14.27 -12.19 -1.31
C VAL A 246 -14.77 -11.01 -0.48
N ARG A 247 -14.96 -9.83 -1.08
CA ARG A 247 -15.48 -8.65 -0.37
C ARG A 247 -16.85 -8.91 0.23
N ALA A 248 -17.79 -9.44 -0.54
CA ALA A 248 -19.14 -9.75 -0.08
C ALA A 248 -19.13 -10.74 1.09
N ARG A 249 -18.30 -11.78 0.99
CA ARG A 249 -18.15 -12.77 2.07
C ARG A 249 -17.55 -12.16 3.34
N LEU A 250 -16.50 -11.35 3.21
CA LEU A 250 -15.87 -10.68 4.36
C LEU A 250 -16.81 -9.66 5.01
N ALA A 251 -17.63 -8.95 4.24
CA ALA A 251 -18.62 -8.03 4.80
C ALA A 251 -19.61 -8.74 5.74
N VAL A 252 -20.03 -9.97 5.38
CA VAL A 252 -20.90 -10.80 6.21
C VAL A 252 -20.15 -11.38 7.41
N GLU A 253 -19.05 -12.10 7.16
CA GLU A 253 -18.33 -12.83 8.22
C GLU A 253 -17.74 -11.90 9.29
N LEU A 254 -17.31 -10.69 8.90
CA LEU A 254 -16.73 -9.73 9.84
C LEU A 254 -17.75 -8.78 10.48
N GLY A 255 -19.03 -8.82 10.07
CA GLY A 255 -20.07 -7.93 10.59
C GLY A 255 -20.27 -8.00 12.12
N GLY A 256 -19.97 -9.15 12.73
CA GLY A 256 -20.08 -9.37 14.18
C GLY A 256 -18.83 -9.08 15.01
N HIS A 257 -17.72 -8.64 14.39
CA HIS A 257 -16.43 -8.53 15.09
C HIS A 257 -16.23 -7.21 15.85
N GLY A 258 -17.21 -6.30 15.80
CA GLY A 258 -17.12 -4.98 16.42
C GLY A 258 -16.20 -4.03 15.63
N VAL A 259 -16.60 -2.77 15.55
CA VAL A 259 -15.92 -1.75 14.74
C VAL A 259 -15.57 -0.55 15.61
N VAL A 260 -14.37 -0.01 15.42
CA VAL A 260 -13.87 1.20 16.07
C VAL A 260 -13.34 2.18 15.03
N GLN A 261 -13.42 3.48 15.32
CA GLN A 261 -12.99 4.56 14.43
C GLN A 261 -12.26 5.63 15.23
N ALA A 262 -11.36 6.35 14.57
CA ALA A 262 -10.77 7.56 15.13
C ALA A 262 -11.81 8.68 15.18
N SER A 263 -11.82 9.44 16.27
CA SER A 263 -12.56 10.68 16.39
C SER A 263 -11.83 11.83 15.68
N ALA A 264 -12.50 12.96 15.51
CA ALA A 264 -11.83 14.18 15.06
C ALA A 264 -10.69 14.56 16.04
N GLY A 265 -9.53 14.92 15.49
CA GLY A 265 -8.32 15.18 16.30
C GLY A 265 -7.59 13.92 16.79
N GLU A 266 -8.02 12.74 16.36
CA GLU A 266 -7.30 11.48 16.59
C GLU A 266 -6.68 10.94 15.31
N CYS A 267 -5.54 10.27 15.47
CA CYS A 267 -4.94 9.47 14.41
C CYS A 267 -4.86 8.01 14.83
N VAL A 268 -4.82 7.13 13.84
CA VAL A 268 -4.63 5.70 14.05
C VAL A 268 -3.21 5.35 13.67
N PHE A 269 -2.47 4.78 14.61
CA PHE A 269 -1.28 4.00 14.30
C PHE A 269 -1.69 2.55 14.09
N PHE A 270 -1.18 1.92 13.04
CA PHE A 270 -1.38 0.47 12.86
C PHE A 270 -0.24 -0.18 12.08
N ARG A 271 0.04 -1.44 12.41
CA ARG A 271 0.92 -2.33 11.63
C ARG A 271 0.23 -2.73 10.33
N VAL A 272 1.03 -3.08 9.34
CA VAL A 272 0.58 -3.65 8.06
C VAL A 272 1.09 -5.08 7.88
N GLY A 273 0.65 -5.76 6.82
CA GLY A 273 0.95 -7.15 6.50
C GLY A 273 -0.07 -8.14 7.04
N GLU A 274 -0.08 -9.34 6.47
CA GLU A 274 -1.06 -10.39 6.79
C GLU A 274 -0.97 -10.87 8.25
N ASP A 275 0.22 -10.84 8.86
CA ASP A 275 0.40 -11.39 10.22
C ASP A 275 -0.05 -10.44 11.33
N LYS A 276 0.28 -9.15 11.17
CA LYS A 276 0.15 -8.12 12.23
C LYS A 276 -0.78 -6.97 11.84
N GLY A 277 -1.29 -6.96 10.61
CA GLY A 277 -2.10 -5.89 10.06
C GLY A 277 -3.35 -5.58 10.88
N ALA A 278 -3.76 -4.32 10.88
CA ALA A 278 -5.11 -3.98 11.30
C ALA A 278 -6.09 -4.24 10.14
N VAL A 279 -7.13 -5.04 10.39
CA VAL A 279 -8.22 -5.24 9.44
C VAL A 279 -9.09 -3.99 9.46
N HIS A 280 -9.23 -3.36 8.30
CA HIS A 280 -9.90 -2.08 8.19
C HIS A 280 -10.69 -1.95 6.89
N SER A 281 -11.57 -0.95 6.84
CA SER A 281 -12.42 -0.61 5.71
C SER A 281 -12.65 0.90 5.67
N GLU A 282 -12.88 1.43 4.49
CA GLU A 282 -13.50 2.73 4.34
C GLU A 282 -14.87 2.75 5.03
N PRO A 283 -15.25 3.87 5.65
CA PRO A 283 -16.60 4.05 6.18
C PRO A 283 -17.60 4.31 5.06
N ARG A 284 -18.88 4.08 5.35
CA ARG A 284 -19.96 4.65 4.53
C ARG A 284 -19.80 6.16 4.50
N SER A 285 -19.68 6.73 3.30
CA SER A 285 -19.35 8.14 3.12
C SER A 285 -20.24 8.73 2.05
N HIS A 286 -21.49 9.04 2.41
CA HIS A 286 -22.42 9.77 1.55
C HIS A 286 -22.16 11.28 1.51
N GLY A 287 -21.22 11.77 2.32
CA GLY A 287 -20.74 13.16 2.32
C GLY A 287 -19.26 13.24 1.96
N ASP A 288 -18.79 14.48 1.89
CA ASP A 288 -17.39 14.79 1.59
C ASP A 288 -16.44 14.22 2.66
N ARG A 289 -15.30 13.70 2.23
CA ARG A 289 -14.31 13.09 3.10
C ARG A 289 -12.89 13.47 2.68
N ILE A 290 -12.06 13.87 3.65
CA ILE A 290 -10.64 14.16 3.45
C ILE A 290 -9.82 13.27 4.39
N PHE A 291 -9.21 12.25 3.81
CA PHE A 291 -8.40 11.25 4.50
C PHE A 291 -6.91 11.50 4.29
N VAL A 292 -6.12 11.34 5.36
CA VAL A 292 -4.66 11.50 5.31
C VAL A 292 -4.00 10.21 5.75
N ASN A 293 -3.03 9.74 4.97
CA ASN A 293 -2.24 8.54 5.23
C ASN A 293 -0.75 8.87 5.18
N VAL A 294 0.01 8.34 6.13
CA VAL A 294 1.46 8.48 6.24
C VAL A 294 2.08 7.10 6.37
N VAL A 295 2.90 6.74 5.39
CA VAL A 295 3.78 5.56 5.43
C VAL A 295 5.22 6.06 5.64
N PRO A 296 5.82 5.87 6.82
CA PRO A 296 7.21 6.19 7.05
C PRO A 296 8.14 5.21 6.32
N GLY A 297 9.32 5.69 5.95
CA GLY A 297 10.34 4.85 5.33
C GLY A 297 11.72 5.49 5.45
N HIS A 298 12.76 4.66 5.36
CA HIS A 298 14.10 5.19 5.14
C HIS A 298 14.20 5.73 3.72
N GLU A 299 15.07 6.72 3.51
CA GLU A 299 15.28 7.33 2.19
C GLU A 299 15.56 6.29 1.10
N ALA A 300 16.47 5.34 1.36
CA ALA A 300 16.83 4.31 0.39
C ALA A 300 15.64 3.40 0.02
N ASP A 301 14.82 3.05 1.02
CA ASP A 301 13.65 2.20 0.83
C ASP A 301 12.59 2.92 -0.02
N LEU A 302 12.35 4.21 0.24
CA LEU A 302 11.42 5.05 -0.52
C LEU A 302 11.94 5.36 -1.93
N ARG A 303 13.25 5.61 -2.10
CA ARG A 303 13.88 5.75 -3.44
C ARG A 303 13.69 4.49 -4.27
N ALA A 304 13.93 3.32 -3.69
CA ALA A 304 13.75 2.04 -4.37
C ALA A 304 12.27 1.79 -4.74
N LEU A 305 11.35 2.18 -3.85
CA LEU A 305 9.91 2.12 -4.12
C LEU A 305 9.50 3.03 -5.30
N MET A 306 9.97 4.28 -5.32
CA MET A 306 9.70 5.23 -6.41
C MET A 306 10.32 4.76 -7.73
N ALA A 307 11.56 4.25 -7.70
CA ALA A 307 12.26 3.73 -8.88
C ALA A 307 11.54 2.53 -9.50
N LYS A 308 10.95 1.64 -8.68
CA LYS A 308 10.13 0.52 -9.17
C LYS A 308 8.94 1.00 -10.03
N TRP A 309 8.45 2.21 -9.79
CA TRP A 309 7.33 2.81 -10.50
C TRP A 309 7.79 3.80 -11.59
N GLY A 310 9.08 3.85 -11.89
CA GLY A 310 9.66 4.78 -12.87
C GLY A 310 9.59 6.24 -12.44
N MET A 311 9.47 6.50 -11.13
CA MET A 311 9.33 7.84 -10.59
C MET A 311 10.61 8.34 -9.92
N GLU A 312 10.88 9.64 -10.06
CA GLU A 312 11.97 10.31 -9.38
C GLU A 312 11.69 10.51 -7.88
N TYR A 313 12.75 10.80 -7.12
CA TYR A 313 12.69 11.09 -5.69
C TYR A 313 13.53 12.33 -5.33
N PRO A 314 13.02 13.25 -4.47
CA PRO A 314 11.66 13.28 -3.92
C PRO A 314 10.62 13.67 -4.99
N ARG A 315 9.34 13.39 -4.75
CA ARG A 315 8.28 13.74 -5.69
C ARG A 315 6.98 14.11 -5.00
N ALA A 316 6.28 15.08 -5.58
CA ALA A 316 4.92 15.43 -5.24
C ALA A 316 4.06 15.36 -6.51
N TRP A 317 2.88 14.72 -6.45
CA TRP A 317 1.99 14.61 -7.60
C TRP A 317 0.53 14.54 -7.16
N CYS A 318 -0.37 14.77 -8.11
CA CYS A 318 -1.81 14.64 -7.91
C CYS A 318 -2.42 13.66 -8.92
N VAL A 319 -3.57 13.09 -8.56
CA VAL A 319 -4.37 12.20 -9.40
C VAL A 319 -5.83 12.61 -9.27
N GLY A 320 -6.57 12.58 -10.38
CA GLY A 320 -8.01 12.93 -10.40
C GLY A 320 -8.30 14.41 -10.56
N LEU A 321 -7.30 15.22 -10.93
CA LEU A 321 -7.55 16.58 -11.42
C LEU A 321 -7.93 16.54 -12.91
N PRO A 322 -8.83 17.42 -13.38
CA PRO A 322 -9.07 17.59 -14.80
C PRO A 322 -7.78 17.93 -15.55
N LEU A 323 -7.58 17.33 -16.71
CA LEU A 323 -6.49 17.70 -17.61
C LEU A 323 -6.72 19.12 -18.12
N VAL A 324 -6.00 20.09 -17.56
CA VAL A 324 -5.87 21.41 -18.17
C VAL A 324 -4.71 21.32 -19.14
N ILE A 325 -4.98 21.04 -20.42
CA ILE A 325 -3.98 21.13 -21.48
C ILE A 325 -3.77 22.62 -21.75
N GLY A 326 -2.91 23.24 -20.94
CA GLY A 326 -2.38 24.58 -21.22
C GLY A 326 -1.24 24.48 -22.22
N GLU A 327 -1.21 25.36 -23.21
CA GLU A 327 -0.06 25.53 -24.09
C GLU A 327 1.13 26.02 -23.25
N GLY A 328 2.02 25.10 -22.89
CA GLY A 328 3.32 25.41 -22.28
C GLY A 328 3.33 25.40 -20.76
N GLU A 329 3.41 24.23 -20.16
CA GLU A 329 4.33 23.90 -19.06
C GLU A 329 4.26 22.39 -18.80
N GLU A 330 5.41 21.75 -18.63
CA GLU A 330 5.57 20.31 -18.45
C GLU A 330 4.93 19.81 -17.14
N CYS A 331 3.61 19.65 -17.13
CA CYS A 331 2.92 18.79 -16.18
C CYS A 331 2.31 17.64 -16.97
N LEU A 332 2.75 16.43 -16.65
CA LEU A 332 2.32 15.11 -17.17
C LEU A 332 3.20 14.57 -18.31
N ARG A 333 4.27 13.86 -17.95
CA ARG A 333 4.67 12.70 -18.75
C ARG A 333 3.80 11.53 -18.34
N ASP A 334 2.92 11.18 -19.26
CA ASP A 334 2.26 9.89 -19.38
C ASP A 334 3.33 8.78 -19.28
N VAL A 335 3.25 7.92 -18.26
CA VAL A 335 4.02 6.67 -18.20
C VAL A 335 3.01 5.58 -18.51
N GLY A 336 2.71 5.45 -19.80
CA GLY A 336 1.60 4.67 -20.32
C GLY A 336 1.78 4.22 -21.78
N GLY A 337 3.00 3.85 -22.16
CA GLY A 337 3.35 3.19 -23.44
C GLY A 337 4.87 3.04 -23.45
N GLU A 338 5.50 1.90 -23.67
CA GLU A 338 5.20 0.76 -24.54
C GLU A 338 5.62 -0.55 -23.84
N ILE A 339 4.89 -1.65 -24.07
CA ILE A 339 5.43 -3.02 -24.00
C ILE A 339 5.41 -3.54 -25.42
#